data_AF-A0A925JU72-F1
#
_entry.id   AF-A0A925JU72-F1
#
_cell.length_a   1.000
_cell.length_b   1.000
_cell.length_c   1.000
_cell.angle_alpha   90.00
_cell.angle_beta   90.00
_cell.angle_gamma   90.00
#
_symmetry.space_group_name_H-M   'P 1'
#
loop_
_entity.id
_entity.type
_entity.pdbx_description
1 polymer ?
#
loop_
_entity_poly.entity_id
_entity_poly.type
_entity_poly.pdbx_seq_one_letter_code
_entity_poly.pdbx_strand_id
1 'polypeptide(L)'
;MEEANNVYPEVPNGDPDIRHIVRGAIEEFLKAEQTKSEPAYKAELLEERKRREQLERRVNELVDENRKSRQMADEVEKHATIRAELQKLGVQKVDLAFKAVKDDIKRLEDGRLSARTDEGEMSMKDYLARFVSDNPELLPGRIQGGSGANSGHSQPVIASGIDIDSIRPGMSAEELDKVRKEIARVARQSMRA
;
A
#
# COMPACT_ATOMS: atom_id res chain seq x y z
N MET A 1 -39.79 84.09 -34.40
CA MET A 1 -39.72 83.07 -33.35
C MET A 1 -41.14 82.74 -32.99
N GLU A 2 -41.66 81.62 -33.49
CA GLU A 2 -42.94 81.09 -33.01
C GLU A 2 -42.75 79.57 -32.96
N GLU A 3 -42.77 79.05 -31.73
CA GLU A 3 -42.45 77.69 -31.37
C GLU A 3 -43.54 76.75 -31.89
N ALA A 4 -43.13 75.78 -32.72
CA ALA A 4 -44.00 74.69 -33.13
C ALA A 4 -44.31 73.83 -31.90
N ASN A 5 -45.52 73.98 -31.38
CA ASN A 5 -46.07 73.21 -30.28
C ASN A 5 -46.17 71.74 -30.73
N ASN A 6 -45.19 70.93 -30.32
CA ASN A 6 -45.12 69.52 -30.64
C ASN A 6 -46.17 68.77 -29.80
N VAL A 7 -47.37 68.62 -30.34
CA VAL A 7 -48.43 67.78 -29.77
C VAL A 7 -48.03 66.33 -30.03
N TYR A 8 -47.40 65.70 -29.05
CA TYR A 8 -47.28 64.25 -29.02
C TYR A 8 -48.70 63.66 -28.99
N PRO A 9 -49.04 62.69 -29.87
CA PRO A 9 -50.32 62.03 -29.76
C PRO A 9 -50.39 61.34 -28.40
N GLU A 10 -51.36 61.73 -27.57
CA GLU A 10 -51.72 60.96 -26.38
C GLU A 10 -51.98 59.52 -26.83
N VAL A 11 -51.15 58.60 -26.32
CA VAL A 11 -51.37 57.17 -26.51
C VAL A 11 -52.75 56.91 -25.91
N PRO A 12 -53.74 56.44 -26.69
CA PRO A 12 -55.06 56.19 -26.14
C PRO A 12 -54.88 55.26 -24.96
N ASN A 13 -55.40 55.64 -23.80
CA ASN A 13 -55.43 54.78 -22.65
C ASN A 13 -56.30 53.58 -23.02
N GLY A 14 -55.67 52.55 -23.61
CA GLY A 14 -56.35 51.36 -24.07
C GLY A 14 -57.22 50.82 -22.95
N ASP A 15 -58.46 50.48 -23.29
CA ASP A 15 -59.50 50.09 -22.35
C ASP A 15 -58.90 49.17 -21.27
N PRO A 16 -59.20 49.42 -19.98
CA PRO A 16 -58.64 48.65 -18.87
C PRO A 16 -58.86 47.14 -19.09
N ASP A 17 -59.95 46.77 -19.75
CA ASP A 17 -60.29 45.41 -20.15
C ASP A 17 -59.26 44.78 -21.10
N ILE A 18 -58.81 45.50 -22.14
CA ILE A 18 -57.80 45.00 -23.08
C ILE A 18 -56.46 44.78 -22.35
N ARG A 19 -56.08 45.68 -21.44
CA ARG A 19 -54.86 45.50 -20.63
C ARG A 19 -54.96 44.29 -19.70
N HIS A 20 -56.14 44.02 -19.15
CA HIS A 20 -56.39 42.83 -18.32
C HIS A 20 -56.36 41.54 -19.14
N ILE A 21 -56.97 41.52 -20.33
CA ILE A 21 -56.97 40.37 -21.24
C ILE A 21 -55.54 40.06 -21.69
N VAL A 22 -54.77 41.07 -22.12
CA VAL A 22 -53.37 40.90 -22.54
C VAL A 22 -52.51 40.39 -21.38
N ARG A 23 -52.69 40.93 -20.17
CA ARG A 23 -51.98 40.44 -18.98
C ARG A 23 -52.35 38.99 -18.65
N GLY A 24 -53.63 38.63 -18.71
CA GLY A 24 -54.11 37.27 -18.49
C GLY A 24 -53.51 36.28 -19.50
N ALA A 25 -53.46 36.66 -20.77
CA ALA A 25 -52.86 35.83 -21.82
C ALA A 25 -51.34 35.63 -21.63
N ILE A 26 -50.62 36.68 -21.19
CA ILE A 26 -49.19 36.59 -20.87
C ILE A 26 -48.95 35.68 -19.66
N GLU A 27 -49.74 35.82 -18.60
CA GLU A 27 -49.62 34.98 -17.40
C GLU A 27 -49.94 33.51 -17.69
N GLU A 28 -50.95 33.25 -18.52
CA GLU A 28 -51.30 31.89 -18.97
C GLU A 28 -50.19 31.28 -19.82
N PHE A 29 -49.62 32.05 -20.77
CA PHE A 29 -48.50 31.62 -21.59
C PHE A 29 -47.26 31.29 -20.75
N LEU A 30 -46.90 32.15 -19.80
CA LEU A 30 -45.77 31.91 -18.89
C LEU A 30 -45.98 30.65 -18.04
N LYS A 31 -47.19 30.41 -17.52
CA LYS A 31 -47.52 29.17 -16.79
C LYS A 31 -47.44 27.95 -17.70
N ALA A 32 -47.94 28.03 -18.93
CA ALA A 32 -47.86 26.94 -19.91
C ALA A 32 -46.41 26.61 -20.29
N GLU A 33 -45.55 27.62 -20.44
CA GLU A 33 -44.14 27.44 -20.74
C GLU A 33 -43.36 26.87 -19.55
N GLN A 34 -43.67 27.33 -18.33
CA GLN A 34 -43.08 26.80 -17.10
C GLN A 34 -43.49 25.34 -16.84
N THR A 35 -44.77 25.00 -16.99
CA THR A 35 -45.25 23.61 -16.82
C THR A 35 -44.66 22.65 -17.88
N LYS A 36 -44.32 23.15 -19.07
CA LYS A 36 -43.64 22.37 -20.11
C LYS A 36 -42.16 22.14 -19.83
N SER A 37 -41.47 23.11 -19.22
CA SER A 37 -40.02 23.06 -18.94
C SER A 37 -39.68 22.43 -17.58
N GLU A 38 -40.59 22.49 -16.60
CA GLU A 38 -40.41 21.91 -15.27
C GLU A 38 -40.07 20.41 -15.27
N PRO A 39 -40.72 19.53 -16.06
CA PRO A 39 -40.39 18.12 -16.11
C PRO A 39 -38.96 17.85 -16.57
N ALA A 40 -38.46 18.63 -17.54
CA ALA A 40 -37.11 18.50 -18.05
C ALA A 40 -36.08 18.90 -16.98
N TYR A 41 -36.30 20.03 -16.31
CA TYR A 41 -35.44 20.47 -15.20
C TYR A 41 -35.41 19.48 -14.03
N LYS A 42 -36.57 18.90 -13.68
CA LYS A 42 -36.66 17.86 -12.65
C LYS A 42 -35.91 16.59 -13.07
N ALA A 43 -35.98 16.21 -14.34
CA ALA A 43 -35.25 15.06 -14.87
C ALA A 43 -33.73 15.29 -14.82
N GLU A 44 -33.25 16.44 -15.29
CA GLU A 44 -31.83 16.83 -15.23
C GLU A 44 -31.32 16.83 -13.80
N LEU A 45 -32.09 17.38 -12.86
CA LEU A 45 -31.71 17.42 -11.44
C LEU A 45 -31.64 16.03 -10.80
N LEU A 46 -32.49 15.09 -11.25
CA LEU A 46 -32.43 13.69 -10.82
C LEU A 46 -31.23 12.96 -11.42
N GLU A 47 -30.91 13.21 -12.70
CA GLU A 47 -29.72 12.66 -13.34
C GLU A 47 -28.45 13.16 -12.66
N GLU A 48 -28.38 14.45 -12.35
CA GLU A 48 -27.23 15.05 -11.67
C GLU A 48 -27.08 14.48 -10.25
N ARG A 49 -28.20 14.28 -9.51
CA ARG A 49 -28.16 13.60 -8.21
C ARG A 49 -27.65 12.18 -8.32
N LYS A 50 -28.14 11.39 -9.29
CA LYS A 50 -27.68 10.01 -9.50
C LYS A 50 -26.19 9.98 -9.85
N ARG A 51 -25.74 10.89 -10.72
CA ARG A 51 -24.33 11.00 -11.11
C ARG A 51 -23.45 11.37 -9.93
N ARG A 52 -23.87 12.37 -9.15
CA ARG A 52 -23.16 12.79 -7.94
C ARG A 52 -23.08 11.68 -6.91
N GLU A 53 -24.18 10.99 -6.64
CA GLU A 53 -24.22 9.86 -5.71
C GLU A 53 -23.29 8.72 -6.17
N GLN A 54 -23.28 8.39 -7.46
CA GLN A 54 -22.37 7.39 -8.02
C GLN A 54 -20.90 7.81 -7.85
N LEU A 55 -20.58 9.08 -8.07
CA LEU A 55 -19.24 9.60 -7.88
C LEU A 55 -18.83 9.57 -6.40
N GLU A 56 -19.70 9.99 -5.50
CA GLU A 56 -19.46 9.95 -4.05
C GLU A 56 -19.19 8.51 -3.58
N ARG A 57 -19.96 7.53 -4.07
CA ARG A 57 -19.71 6.10 -3.79
C ARG A 57 -18.34 5.65 -4.28
N ARG A 58 -17.99 5.94 -5.54
CA ARG A 58 -16.67 5.57 -6.10
C ARG A 58 -15.52 6.24 -5.37
N VAL A 59 -15.67 7.50 -4.97
CA VAL A 59 -14.65 8.22 -4.20
C VAL A 59 -14.46 7.57 -2.84
N ASN A 60 -15.55 7.25 -2.14
CA ASN A 60 -15.47 6.57 -0.85
C ASN A 60 -14.80 5.19 -0.97
N GLU A 61 -15.18 4.40 -1.99
CA GLU A 61 -14.56 3.11 -2.29
C GLU A 61 -13.05 3.26 -2.52
N LEU A 62 -12.63 4.22 -3.37
CA LEU A 62 -11.21 4.47 -3.63
C LEU A 62 -10.45 4.94 -2.40
N VAL A 63 -11.05 5.76 -1.54
CA VAL A 63 -10.44 6.20 -0.28
C VAL A 63 -10.23 5.02 0.67
N ASP A 64 -11.24 4.16 0.81
CA ASP A 64 -11.16 2.97 1.65
C ASP A 64 -10.13 1.96 1.13
N GLU A 65 -10.09 1.73 -0.18
CA GLU A 65 -9.08 0.89 -0.82
C GLU A 65 -7.68 1.47 -0.65
N ASN A 66 -7.50 2.78 -0.85
CA ASN A 66 -6.21 3.43 -0.67
C ASN A 66 -5.73 3.31 0.78
N ARG A 67 -6.63 3.51 1.75
CA ARG A 67 -6.32 3.37 3.18
C ARG A 67 -5.88 1.94 3.52
N LYS A 68 -6.64 0.93 3.07
CA LYS A 68 -6.28 -0.49 3.28
C LYS A 68 -4.96 -0.85 2.61
N SER A 69 -4.76 -0.39 1.38
CA SER A 69 -3.52 -0.64 0.62
C SER A 69 -2.31 -0.02 1.32
N ARG A 70 -2.44 1.21 1.84
CA ARG A 70 -1.36 1.86 2.59
C ARG A 70 -1.05 1.12 3.88
N GLN A 71 -2.08 0.76 4.66
CA GLN A 71 -1.89 0.01 5.91
C GLN A 71 -1.17 -1.33 5.66
N MET A 72 -1.58 -2.06 4.62
CA MET A 72 -0.93 -3.31 4.25
C MET A 72 0.53 -3.11 3.83
N ALA A 73 0.82 -2.07 3.03
CA ALA A 73 2.18 -1.73 2.63
C ALA A 73 3.06 -1.38 3.84
N ASP A 74 2.53 -0.56 4.76
CA ASP A 74 3.22 -0.14 5.98
C ASP A 74 3.55 -1.33 6.88
N GLU A 75 2.64 -2.28 7.02
CA GLU A 75 2.85 -3.52 7.80
C GLU A 75 3.91 -4.41 7.16
N VAL A 76 3.88 -4.59 5.83
CA VAL A 76 4.87 -5.38 5.10
C VAL A 76 6.26 -4.78 5.26
N GLU A 77 6.39 -3.46 5.08
CA GLU A 77 7.64 -2.74 5.25
C GLU A 77 8.15 -2.84 6.70
N LYS A 78 7.26 -2.64 7.69
CA LYS A 78 7.58 -2.81 9.11
C LYS A 78 8.13 -4.21 9.38
N HIS A 79 7.44 -5.24 8.91
CA HIS A 79 7.85 -6.63 9.12
C HIS A 79 9.17 -6.99 8.44
N ALA A 80 9.42 -6.45 7.25
CA ALA A 80 10.70 -6.61 6.57
C ALA A 80 11.84 -5.92 7.34
N THR A 81 11.58 -4.71 7.82
CA THR A 81 12.56 -3.90 8.57
C THR A 81 12.94 -4.56 9.89
N ILE A 82 11.97 -5.05 10.67
CA ILE A 82 12.23 -5.76 11.94
C ILE A 82 13.10 -7.01 11.69
N ARG A 83 12.76 -7.81 10.66
CA ARG A 83 13.52 -9.02 10.33
C ARG A 83 14.94 -8.71 9.88
N ALA A 84 15.13 -7.67 9.07
CA ALA A 84 16.45 -7.23 8.63
C ALA A 84 17.33 -6.80 9.81
N GLU A 85 16.78 -6.05 10.78
CA GLU A 85 17.53 -5.65 11.97
C GLU A 85 17.84 -6.84 12.90
N LEU A 86 16.89 -7.77 13.11
CA LEU A 86 17.15 -9.00 13.87
C LEU A 86 18.28 -9.84 13.24
N GLN A 87 18.27 -9.97 11.91
CA GLN A 87 19.33 -10.67 11.18
C GLN A 87 20.68 -9.95 11.33
N LYS A 88 20.69 -8.61 11.29
CA LYS A 88 21.89 -7.80 11.50
C LYS A 88 22.46 -7.95 12.92
N LEU A 89 21.60 -8.17 13.92
CA LEU A 89 22.00 -8.48 15.30
C LEU A 89 22.52 -9.92 15.46
N GLY A 90 22.47 -10.74 14.41
CA GLY A 90 22.99 -12.10 14.41
C GLY A 90 22.04 -13.14 14.98
N VAL A 91 20.74 -12.85 15.04
CA VAL A 91 19.72 -13.80 15.50
C VAL A 91 19.63 -14.99 14.54
N GLN A 92 19.77 -16.21 15.05
CA GLN A 92 19.69 -17.44 14.25
C GLN A 92 18.24 -17.81 13.91
N LYS A 93 17.31 -17.61 14.86
CA LYS A 93 15.88 -17.94 14.70
C LYS A 93 15.04 -16.67 14.48
N VAL A 94 15.27 -16.01 13.34
CA VAL A 94 14.67 -14.70 13.03
C VAL A 94 13.13 -14.72 13.12
N ASP A 95 12.47 -15.76 12.61
CA ASP A 95 11.01 -15.83 12.64
C ASP A 95 10.43 -15.99 14.05
N LEU A 96 11.16 -16.68 14.94
CA LEU A 96 10.75 -16.84 16.34
C LEU A 96 10.88 -15.52 17.08
N ALA A 97 12.03 -14.86 16.93
CA ALA A 97 12.28 -13.54 17.50
C ALA A 97 11.27 -12.50 16.98
N PHE A 98 11.04 -12.48 15.66
CA PHE A 98 10.06 -11.60 15.03
C PHE A 98 8.66 -11.75 15.63
N LYS A 99 8.20 -12.99 15.84
CA LYS A 99 6.89 -13.25 16.46
C LYS A 99 6.78 -12.70 17.87
N ALA A 100 7.88 -12.66 18.63
CA ALA A 100 7.89 -12.14 19.99
C ALA A 100 7.84 -10.60 20.04
N VAL A 101 8.41 -9.91 19.04
CA VAL A 101 8.62 -8.45 19.10
C VAL A 101 7.71 -7.61 18.20
N LYS A 102 7.08 -8.20 17.18
CA LYS A 102 6.38 -7.46 16.12
C LYS A 102 5.22 -6.57 16.61
N ASP A 103 4.59 -6.95 17.73
CA ASP A 103 3.39 -6.31 18.27
C ASP A 103 3.75 -5.11 19.16
N ASP A 104 4.94 -5.12 19.74
CA ASP A 104 5.49 -4.03 20.56
C ASP A 104 5.99 -2.86 19.70
N ILE A 105 6.31 -3.13 18.43
CA ILE A 105 6.87 -2.16 17.48
C ILE A 105 5.76 -1.52 16.65
N LYS A 106 5.68 -0.18 16.72
CA LYS A 106 4.70 0.66 16.02
C LYS A 106 5.40 1.73 15.19
N ARG A 107 4.67 2.26 14.21
CA ARG A 107 5.09 3.41 13.42
C ARG A 107 4.58 4.68 14.06
N LEU A 108 5.48 5.62 14.32
CA LEU A 108 5.20 6.97 14.81
C LEU A 108 4.59 7.86 13.71
N GLU A 109 4.07 9.01 14.10
CA GLU A 109 3.57 10.04 13.17
C GLU A 109 4.65 10.57 12.23
N ASP A 110 5.91 10.56 12.67
CA ASP A 110 7.07 10.96 11.86
C ASP A 110 7.55 9.85 10.89
N GLY A 111 6.87 8.70 10.88
CA GLY A 111 7.18 7.55 10.03
C GLY A 111 8.28 6.64 10.57
N ARG A 112 8.95 6.95 11.69
CA ARG A 112 9.96 6.07 12.29
C ARG A 112 9.31 4.93 13.06
N LEU A 113 10.06 3.84 13.24
CA LEU A 113 9.64 2.69 14.03
C LEU A 113 10.15 2.83 15.47
N SER A 114 9.23 2.71 16.43
CA SER A 114 9.51 2.72 17.86
C SER A 114 8.86 1.52 18.53
N ALA A 115 9.44 1.10 19.65
CA ALA A 115 8.86 0.10 20.52
C ALA A 115 8.28 0.76 21.77
N ARG A 116 7.10 0.30 22.19
CA ARG A 116 6.49 0.74 23.44
C ARG A 116 6.80 -0.27 24.54
N THR A 117 7.55 0.17 25.54
CA THR A 117 7.93 -0.65 26.70
C THR A 117 7.31 -0.06 27.98
N ASP A 118 7.37 -0.81 29.08
CA ASP A 118 6.89 -0.33 30.39
C ASP A 118 7.68 0.88 30.90
N GLU A 119 8.94 1.01 30.50
CA GLU A 119 9.83 2.13 30.82
C GLU A 119 9.62 3.35 29.92
N GLY A 120 8.80 3.23 28.86
CA GLY A 120 8.52 4.28 27.90
C GLY A 120 8.73 3.87 26.44
N GLU A 121 8.76 4.88 25.57
CA GLU A 121 8.99 4.69 24.14
C GLU A 121 10.50 4.70 23.84
N MET A 122 10.96 3.72 23.07
CA MET A 122 12.34 3.62 22.62
C MET A 122 12.44 3.34 21.13
N SER A 123 13.61 3.62 20.54
CA SER A 123 13.82 3.33 19.12
C SER A 123 13.73 1.81 18.88
N MET A 124 13.22 1.41 17.71
CA MET A 124 13.16 -0.01 17.35
C MET A 124 14.54 -0.68 17.46
N LYS A 125 15.62 0.02 17.08
CA LYS A 125 16.97 -0.54 17.09
C LYS A 125 17.45 -0.83 18.51
N ASP A 126 17.24 0.11 19.43
CA ASP A 126 17.66 -0.05 20.82
C ASP A 126 16.85 -1.14 21.52
N TYR A 127 15.54 -1.20 21.23
CA TYR A 127 14.66 -2.25 21.70
C TYR A 127 15.09 -3.64 21.25
N LEU A 128 15.36 -3.82 19.94
CA LEU A 128 15.81 -5.10 19.41
C LEU A 128 17.19 -5.50 19.95
N ALA A 129 18.10 -4.54 20.14
CA ALA A 129 19.40 -4.81 20.74
C ALA A 129 19.30 -5.28 22.20
N ARG A 130 18.44 -4.63 23.00
CA ARG A 130 18.13 -5.05 24.38
C ARG A 130 17.49 -6.44 24.38
N PHE A 131 16.49 -6.67 23.55
CA PHE A 131 15.84 -7.98 23.40
C PHE A 131 16.84 -9.10 23.09
N VAL A 132 17.76 -8.89 22.16
CA VAL A 132 18.78 -9.90 21.82
C VAL A 132 19.79 -10.10 22.95
N SER A 133 20.16 -9.04 23.68
CA SER A 133 21.03 -9.14 24.86
C SER A 133 20.39 -9.94 25.98
N ASP A 134 19.08 -9.79 26.19
CA ASP A 134 18.33 -10.47 27.23
C ASP A 134 18.03 -11.94 26.86
N ASN A 135 18.17 -12.31 25.58
CA ASN A 135 17.87 -13.63 25.03
C ASN A 135 19.06 -14.19 24.23
N PRO A 136 20.20 -14.52 24.89
CA PRO A 136 21.42 -14.99 24.21
C PRO A 136 21.25 -16.32 23.48
N GLU A 137 20.22 -17.11 23.80
CA GLU A 137 19.86 -18.36 23.11
C GLU A 137 19.37 -18.14 21.67
N LEU A 138 19.01 -16.90 21.32
CA LEU A 138 18.68 -16.52 19.95
C LEU A 138 19.94 -16.33 19.09
N LEU A 139 21.10 -16.13 19.72
CA LEU A 139 22.38 -16.00 19.05
C LEU A 139 23.02 -17.37 18.83
N PRO A 140 23.89 -17.52 17.81
CA PRO A 140 24.71 -18.72 17.66
C PRO A 140 25.53 -18.95 18.93
N GLY A 141 25.54 -20.19 19.42
CA GLY A 141 26.29 -20.57 20.61
C GLY A 141 27.75 -20.11 20.51
N ARG A 142 28.11 -19.09 21.30
CA ARG A 142 29.49 -18.63 21.43
C ARG A 142 30.16 -19.54 22.44
N ILE A 143 30.99 -20.45 21.96
CA ILE A 143 31.78 -21.35 22.81
C ILE A 143 32.76 -20.46 23.61
N GLN A 144 32.35 -20.04 24.80
CA GLN A 144 33.20 -19.27 25.69
C GLN A 144 34.15 -20.23 26.41
N GLY A 145 35.29 -20.52 25.80
CA GLY A 145 36.32 -21.39 26.36
C GLY A 145 37.65 -21.23 25.63
N GLY A 146 38.62 -20.59 26.27
CA GLY A 146 39.98 -20.42 25.76
C GLY A 146 40.83 -21.68 25.85
N SER A 147 41.85 -21.72 24.99
CA SER A 147 43.07 -22.52 25.03
C SER A 147 42.98 -24.05 24.86
N GLY A 148 43.38 -24.50 23.66
CA GLY A 148 44.08 -25.77 23.45
C GLY A 148 43.19 -27.01 23.28
N ALA A 149 43.28 -27.62 22.10
CA ALA A 149 42.77 -28.95 21.80
C ALA A 149 41.25 -29.14 21.86
N ASN A 150 40.59 -28.92 20.73
CA ASN A 150 39.70 -29.95 20.19
C ASN A 150 39.61 -29.81 18.68
N SER A 151 40.43 -30.62 18.00
CA SER A 151 40.21 -31.10 16.64
C SER A 151 38.94 -31.96 16.61
N GLY A 152 37.79 -31.30 16.73
CA GLY A 152 36.46 -31.90 16.69
C GLY A 152 35.64 -31.21 15.61
N HIS A 153 35.96 -31.53 14.35
CA HIS A 153 35.14 -31.42 13.16
C HIS A 153 33.72 -30.89 13.43
N SER A 154 33.50 -29.57 13.25
CA SER A 154 32.26 -29.16 12.63
C SER A 154 32.25 -29.84 11.27
N GLN A 155 31.49 -30.92 11.15
CA GLN A 155 31.06 -31.37 9.84
C GLN A 155 30.41 -30.15 9.19
N PRO A 156 30.97 -29.58 8.12
CA PRO A 156 30.10 -28.85 7.23
C PRO A 156 29.13 -29.94 6.75
N VAL A 157 27.83 -29.67 6.84
CA VAL A 157 26.90 -30.34 5.94
C VAL A 157 27.26 -29.80 4.56
N ILE A 158 28.35 -30.32 4.00
CA ILE A 158 28.68 -30.21 2.59
C ILE A 158 27.53 -31.00 1.97
N ALA A 159 26.61 -30.28 1.34
CA ALA A 159 25.83 -30.86 0.27
C ALA A 159 26.86 -31.37 -0.77
N SER A 160 27.32 -32.60 -0.56
CA SER A 160 28.31 -33.30 -1.39
C SER A 160 27.59 -33.98 -2.55
N GLY A 161 26.63 -33.24 -3.12
CA GLY A 161 26.03 -33.53 -4.40
C GLY A 161 26.41 -32.39 -5.32
N ILE A 162 27.18 -32.69 -6.36
CA ILE A 162 27.25 -31.80 -7.51
C ILE A 162 25.84 -31.80 -8.11
N ASP A 163 25.22 -30.64 -8.17
CA ASP A 163 23.90 -30.47 -8.79
C ASP A 163 24.00 -30.85 -10.27
N ILE A 164 23.36 -31.95 -10.66
CA ILE A 164 23.47 -32.53 -12.00
C ILE A 164 22.94 -31.55 -13.05
N ASP A 165 21.99 -30.68 -12.68
CA ASP A 165 21.40 -29.66 -13.56
C ASP A 165 22.36 -28.49 -13.86
N SER A 166 23.47 -28.39 -13.12
CA SER A 166 24.51 -27.39 -13.31
C SER A 166 25.57 -27.78 -14.34
N ILE A 167 25.62 -29.06 -14.78
CA ILE A 167 26.60 -29.55 -15.75
C ILE A 167 26.22 -29.07 -17.16
N ARG A 168 26.86 -28.00 -17.64
CA ARG A 168 26.64 -27.44 -18.98
C ARG A 168 27.93 -27.38 -19.81
N PRO A 169 27.86 -27.52 -21.15
CA PRO A 169 28.99 -27.24 -22.03
C PRO A 169 29.37 -25.75 -21.90
N GLY A 170 30.57 -25.45 -21.40
CA GLY A 170 31.05 -24.09 -21.11
C GLY A 170 31.45 -23.81 -19.65
N MET A 171 31.43 -24.83 -18.79
CA MET A 171 31.92 -24.77 -17.42
C MET A 171 33.45 -24.53 -17.35
N SER A 172 33.95 -23.91 -16.27
CA SER A 172 35.39 -23.66 -16.12
C SER A 172 36.18 -24.97 -15.99
N ALA A 173 37.45 -24.97 -16.43
CA ALA A 173 38.29 -26.18 -16.42
C ALA A 173 38.45 -26.77 -15.01
N GLU A 174 38.50 -25.93 -13.98
CA GLU A 174 38.62 -26.35 -12.58
C GLU A 174 37.36 -27.05 -12.06
N GLU A 175 36.18 -26.58 -12.48
CA GLU A 175 34.90 -27.19 -12.11
C GLU A 175 34.71 -28.53 -12.80
N LEU A 176 35.06 -28.64 -14.09
CA LEU A 176 35.05 -29.92 -14.81
C LEU A 176 35.92 -30.99 -14.14
N ASP A 177 37.10 -30.60 -13.65
CA ASP A 177 37.98 -31.53 -12.94
C ASP A 177 37.42 -31.95 -11.57
N LYS A 178 36.66 -31.08 -10.88
CA LYS A 178 35.92 -31.46 -9.67
C LYS A 178 34.79 -32.46 -9.99
N VAL A 179 34.03 -32.23 -11.06
CA VAL A 179 32.99 -33.16 -11.54
C VAL A 179 33.60 -34.52 -11.88
N ARG A 180 34.72 -34.55 -12.61
CA ARG A 180 35.42 -35.80 -12.98
C ARG A 180 35.88 -36.58 -11.75
N LYS A 181 36.43 -35.91 -10.74
CA LYS A 181 36.86 -36.56 -9.48
C LYS A 181 35.67 -37.16 -8.73
N GLU A 182 34.54 -36.48 -8.74
CA GLU A 182 33.33 -36.95 -8.07
C GLU A 182 32.69 -38.15 -8.77
N ILE A 183 32.61 -38.12 -10.11
CA ILE A 183 32.17 -39.27 -10.92
C ILE A 183 33.08 -40.48 -10.65
N ALA A 184 34.41 -40.27 -10.61
CA ALA A 184 35.36 -41.35 -10.31
C ALA A 184 35.19 -41.90 -8.89
N ARG A 185 34.85 -41.05 -7.91
CA ARG A 185 34.56 -41.47 -6.53
C ARG A 185 33.31 -42.34 -6.46
N VAL A 186 32.22 -41.91 -7.10
CA VAL A 186 30.95 -42.65 -7.15
C VAL A 186 31.13 -43.99 -7.87
N ALA A 187 31.81 -44.01 -9.02
CA ALA A 187 32.06 -45.25 -9.76
C ALA A 187 32.90 -46.26 -8.97
N ARG A 188 33.87 -45.80 -8.16
CA ARG A 188 34.63 -46.67 -7.25
C ARG A 188 33.78 -47.23 -6.13
N GLN A 189 32.80 -46.46 -5.66
CA GLN A 189 31.88 -46.88 -4.60
C GLN A 189 30.84 -47.88 -5.13
N SER A 190 30.38 -47.74 -6.37
CA SER A 190 29.43 -48.68 -6.99
C SER A 190 30.07 -50.01 -7.39
N MET A 191 31.39 -50.07 -7.62
CA MET A 191 32.13 -51.31 -7.93
C MET A 191 32.53 -52.12 -6.67
N ARG A 192 32.32 -51.58 -5.46
CA ARG A 192 32.57 -52.25 -4.17
C ARG A 192 31.30 -52.79 -3.52
N ALA A 193 30.14 -52.54 -4.11
CA ALA A 193 28.84 -53.13 -3.78
C ALA A 193 28.56 -54.29 -4.75
#